data_AF-A0A6L6XES6-F1
#
_entry.id   AF-A0A6L6XES6-F1
#
_cell.length_a   1.000
_cell.length_b   1.000
_cell.length_c   1.000
_cell.angle_alpha   90.00
_cell.angle_beta   90.00
_cell.angle_gamma   90.00
#
_symmetry.space_group_name_H-M   'P 1'
#
loop_
_entity.id
_entity.type
_entity.pdbx_description
1 polymer ?
#
loop_
_entity_poly.entity_id
_entity_poly.type
_entity_poly.pdbx_seq_one_letter_code
_entity_poly.pdbx_strand_id
1 'polypeptide(L)'
;MEISEKEYLELKEQVRQLQLKVEGVSSPPKDLHSRVSETPISHVRNVKDDTPVFDYLHLASDDAWIAFVKLAKVIHKPSDKFYMDKTNIGFGTGERPYIRSYRCGETPRKITEMSEEQIQVSIDMLNELIPIYNKYFQKTHETVLYSENNDGVYKQVNVFRVEQGE
;
A
#
# COMPACT_ATOMS: atom_id res chain seq x y z
N MET A 1 30.19 -24.28 -35.74
CA MET A 1 28.74 -24.10 -35.96
C MET A 1 28.47 -22.65 -35.63
N GLU A 2 28.39 -21.80 -36.65
CA GLU A 2 28.13 -20.38 -36.47
C GLU A 2 26.62 -20.19 -36.48
N ILE A 3 26.10 -19.70 -35.36
CA ILE A 3 24.69 -19.36 -35.21
C ILE A 3 24.44 -18.12 -36.06
N SER A 4 23.41 -18.13 -36.91
CA SER A 4 23.10 -16.94 -37.70
C SER A 4 22.58 -15.83 -36.78
N GLU A 5 22.74 -14.56 -37.19
CA GLU A 5 22.27 -13.40 -36.44
C GLU A 5 20.77 -13.48 -36.12
N LYS A 6 20.00 -14.06 -37.03
CA LYS A 6 18.56 -14.28 -36.84
C LYS A 6 18.29 -15.29 -35.73
N GLU A 7 19.03 -16.41 -35.69
CA GLU A 7 18.91 -17.41 -34.62
C GLU A 7 19.35 -16.84 -33.26
N TYR A 8 20.36 -15.98 -33.24
CA TYR A 8 20.77 -15.26 -32.03
C TYR A 8 19.67 -14.33 -31.51
N LEU A 9 19.01 -13.58 -32.39
CA LEU A 9 17.91 -12.68 -32.01
C LEU A 9 16.67 -13.45 -31.55
N GLU A 10 16.32 -14.55 -32.22
CA GLU A 10 15.22 -15.43 -31.80
C GLU A 10 15.52 -16.08 -30.44
N LEU A 11 16.75 -16.53 -30.22
CA LEU A 11 17.18 -17.11 -28.94
C LEU A 11 17.18 -16.06 -27.82
N LYS A 12 17.62 -14.83 -28.11
CA LYS A 12 17.60 -13.72 -27.16
C LYS A 12 16.17 -13.36 -26.75
N GLU A 13 15.23 -13.34 -27.69
CA GLU A 13 13.82 -13.10 -27.37
C GLU A 13 13.22 -14.27 -26.57
N GLN A 14 13.55 -15.52 -26.90
CA GLN A 14 13.12 -16.68 -26.11
C GLN A 14 13.66 -16.64 -24.67
N VAL A 15 14.93 -16.27 -24.47
CA VAL A 15 15.53 -16.11 -23.14
C VAL A 15 14.85 -14.97 -22.38
N ARG A 16 14.55 -13.84 -23.03
CA ARG A 16 13.80 -12.73 -22.41
C ARG A 16 12.41 -13.17 -21.95
N GLN A 17 11.68 -13.91 -22.79
CA GLN A 17 10.36 -14.46 -22.46
C GLN A 17 10.42 -15.51 -21.35
N LEU A 18 11.48 -16.32 -21.31
CA LEU A 18 11.72 -17.28 -20.24
C LEU A 18 12.11 -16.60 -18.93
N GLN A 19 12.90 -15.53 -18.96
CA GLN A 19 13.22 -14.73 -17.77
C GLN A 19 11.98 -14.07 -17.19
N LEU A 20 11.14 -13.45 -18.03
CA LEU A 20 9.83 -12.92 -17.61
C LEU A 20 8.92 -14.01 -17.03
N LYS A 21 8.96 -15.23 -17.58
CA LYS A 21 8.22 -16.37 -17.02
C LYS A 21 8.82 -16.89 -15.72
N VAL A 22 10.14 -16.93 -15.56
CA VAL A 22 10.80 -17.40 -14.34
C VAL A 22 10.60 -16.40 -13.20
N GLU A 23 10.67 -15.10 -13.49
CA GLU A 23 10.29 -14.03 -12.56
C GLU A 23 8.78 -14.10 -12.22
N GLY A 24 7.94 -14.43 -13.20
CA GLY A 24 6.49 -14.63 -13.03
C GLY A 24 6.05 -15.98 -12.44
N VAL A 25 6.95 -16.96 -12.25
CA VAL A 25 6.67 -18.27 -11.61
C VAL A 25 6.94 -18.24 -10.10
N SER A 26 7.47 -17.14 -9.55
CA SER A 26 7.35 -16.86 -8.13
C SER A 26 5.87 -16.77 -7.80
N SER A 27 5.35 -17.68 -6.98
CA SER A 27 4.01 -17.57 -6.40
C SER A 27 3.73 -16.12 -6.01
N PRO A 28 2.54 -15.56 -6.32
CA PRO A 28 2.24 -14.18 -6.01
C PRO A 28 2.50 -13.94 -4.52
N PRO A 29 3.17 -12.83 -4.18
CA PRO A 29 3.65 -12.59 -2.84
C PRO A 29 2.46 -12.59 -1.86
N LYS A 30 2.67 -13.17 -0.68
CA LYS A 30 1.62 -13.20 0.36
C LYS A 30 1.34 -11.82 0.94
N ASP A 31 2.29 -10.89 0.79
CA ASP A 31 2.26 -9.54 1.31
C ASP A 31 3.08 -8.60 0.41
N LEU A 32 2.74 -7.31 0.40
CA LEU A 32 3.44 -6.27 -0.36
C LEU A 32 4.57 -5.62 0.43
N HIS A 33 4.70 -5.91 1.73
CA HIS A 33 5.62 -5.22 2.65
C HIS A 33 7.09 -5.30 2.21
N SER A 34 7.52 -6.44 1.64
CA SER A 34 8.90 -6.61 1.18
C SER A 34 9.21 -5.93 -0.16
N ARG A 35 8.20 -5.36 -0.83
CA ARG A 35 8.34 -4.75 -2.16
C ARG A 35 8.10 -3.23 -2.15
N VAL A 36 7.71 -2.65 -1.02
CA VAL A 36 7.58 -1.20 -0.85
C VAL A 36 8.86 -0.60 -0.27
N SER A 37 9.14 0.64 -0.62
CA SER A 37 10.32 1.39 -0.19
C SER A 37 10.24 1.83 1.27
N GLU A 38 9.05 2.20 1.73
CA GLU A 38 8.78 2.57 3.12
C GLU A 38 7.50 1.88 3.61
N THR A 39 7.41 1.75 4.92
CA THR A 39 6.23 1.25 5.62
C THR A 39 5.61 2.39 6.41
N PRO A 40 4.28 2.40 6.58
CA PRO A 40 3.60 3.45 7.32
C PRO A 40 4.02 3.44 8.78
N ILE A 41 4.18 4.64 9.35
CA ILE A 41 4.39 4.82 10.78
C ILE A 41 3.13 4.35 11.52
N SER A 42 3.29 3.46 12.49
CA SER A 42 2.22 2.97 13.34
C SER A 42 2.01 3.87 14.56
N HIS A 43 3.09 4.17 15.30
CA HIS A 43 3.03 5.02 16.49
C HIS A 43 4.41 5.57 16.86
N VAL A 44 4.42 6.53 17.78
CA VAL A 44 5.64 6.98 18.47
C VAL A 44 6.02 5.95 19.52
N ARG A 45 7.30 5.60 19.62
CA ARG A 45 7.83 4.65 20.59
C ARG A 45 9.02 5.23 21.34
N ASN A 46 9.31 4.63 22.49
CA ASN A 46 10.57 4.82 23.20
C ASN A 46 11.67 4.06 22.45
N VAL A 47 12.84 4.68 22.26
CA VAL A 47 14.03 3.98 21.74
C VAL A 47 14.68 3.15 22.83
N LYS A 48 14.63 3.62 24.08
CA LYS A 48 15.06 2.91 25.29
C LYS A 48 14.09 3.24 26.42
N ASP A 49 13.90 2.30 27.33
CA ASP A 49 12.91 2.43 28.40
C ASP A 49 13.27 3.52 29.43
N ASP A 50 14.57 3.71 29.68
CA ASP A 50 15.06 4.59 30.76
C ASP A 50 15.48 5.99 30.29
N THR A 51 15.35 6.30 28.99
CA THR A 51 15.78 7.60 28.45
C THR A 51 14.67 8.23 27.62
N PRO A 52 14.43 9.55 27.72
CA PRO A 52 13.41 10.25 26.94
C PRO A 52 13.88 10.48 25.49
N VAL A 53 14.11 9.39 24.77
CA VAL A 53 14.49 9.37 23.36
C VAL A 53 13.39 8.62 22.63
N PHE A 54 12.70 9.32 21.74
CA PHE A 54 11.53 8.81 21.03
C PHE A 54 11.79 8.75 19.53
N ASP A 55 11.21 7.76 18.88
CA ASP A 55 11.29 7.51 17.43
C ASP A 55 9.95 7.01 16.91
N TYR A 56 9.83 6.88 15.60
CA TYR A 56 8.65 6.35 14.93
C TYR A 56 8.79 4.84 14.72
N LEU A 57 7.78 4.07 15.15
CA LEU A 57 7.73 2.64 14.90
C LEU A 57 6.98 2.35 13.61
N HIS A 58 7.50 1.42 12.83
CA HIS A 58 6.89 0.92 11.61
C HIS A 58 6.55 -0.57 11.79
N LEU A 59 5.26 -0.92 11.72
CA LEU A 59 4.80 -2.31 11.89
C LEU A 59 3.94 -2.75 10.71
N ALA A 60 4.26 -3.93 10.17
CA ALA A 60 3.49 -4.56 9.10
C ALA A 60 2.09 -5.05 9.53
N SER A 61 1.85 -5.22 10.83
CA SER A 61 0.57 -5.70 11.36
C SER A 61 -0.35 -4.58 11.83
N ASP A 62 0.02 -3.33 11.56
CA ASP A 62 -0.70 -2.16 12.07
C ASP A 62 -1.90 -1.77 11.21
N ASP A 63 -2.87 -1.09 11.83
CA ASP A 63 -4.08 -0.60 11.17
C ASP A 63 -3.76 0.31 9.98
N ALA A 64 -2.68 1.11 10.07
CA ALA A 64 -2.23 1.94 8.96
C ALA A 64 -1.82 1.07 7.75
N TRP A 65 -0.99 0.04 7.95
CA TRP A 65 -0.60 -0.89 6.89
C TRP A 65 -1.81 -1.63 6.30
N ILE A 66 -2.71 -2.12 7.16
CA ILE A 66 -3.94 -2.80 6.73
C ILE A 66 -4.79 -1.88 5.83
N ALA A 67 -4.89 -0.59 6.16
CA ALA A 67 -5.59 0.39 5.33
C ALA A 67 -4.91 0.58 3.97
N PHE A 68 -3.58 0.66 3.92
CA PHE A 68 -2.82 0.74 2.68
C PHE A 68 -2.99 -0.51 1.81
N VAL A 69 -2.91 -1.71 2.39
CA VAL A 69 -3.17 -2.97 1.69
C VAL A 69 -4.60 -3.00 1.15
N LYS A 70 -5.57 -2.42 1.86
CA LYS A 70 -6.95 -2.30 1.35
C LYS A 70 -7.03 -1.37 0.14
N LEU A 71 -6.37 -0.21 0.19
CA LEU A 71 -6.30 0.70 -0.96
C LEU A 71 -5.65 0.03 -2.17
N ALA A 72 -4.52 -0.64 -1.95
CA ALA A 72 -3.80 -1.38 -2.98
C ALA A 72 -4.66 -2.42 -3.71
N LYS A 73 -5.66 -3.00 -3.04
CA LYS A 73 -6.64 -3.90 -3.67
C LYS A 73 -7.77 -3.14 -4.37
N VAL A 74 -8.31 -2.10 -3.74
CA VAL A 74 -9.50 -1.37 -4.22
C VAL A 74 -9.24 -0.66 -5.55
N ILE A 75 -8.03 -0.19 -5.82
CA ILE A 75 -7.70 0.43 -7.13
C ILE A 75 -7.88 -0.51 -8.31
N HIS A 76 -7.83 -1.82 -8.08
CA HIS A 76 -8.03 -2.86 -9.09
C HIS A 76 -9.47 -3.30 -9.21
N LYS A 77 -10.39 -2.67 -8.47
CA LYS A 77 -11.83 -2.89 -8.67
C LYS A 77 -12.13 -2.58 -10.15
N PRO A 78 -12.67 -3.53 -10.92
CA PRO A 78 -13.06 -3.25 -12.29
C PRO A 78 -14.05 -2.08 -12.32
N SER A 79 -13.96 -1.23 -13.34
CA SER A 79 -14.94 -0.16 -13.50
C SER A 79 -16.33 -0.76 -13.53
N ASP A 80 -17.20 -0.27 -12.65
CA ASP A 80 -18.61 -0.61 -12.75
C ASP A 80 -19.09 -0.17 -14.14
N LYS A 81 -19.83 -1.05 -14.84
CA LYS A 81 -20.53 -0.62 -16.05
C LYS A 81 -21.74 0.14 -15.57
N PHE A 82 -21.80 1.43 -15.86
CA PHE A 82 -22.94 2.25 -15.47
C PHE A 82 -24.02 2.17 -16.53
N TYR A 83 -25.26 2.07 -16.09
CA TYR A 83 -26.43 2.21 -16.95
C TYR A 83 -27.43 3.15 -16.29
N MET A 84 -28.15 3.90 -17.13
CA MET A 84 -29.24 4.73 -16.65
C MET A 84 -30.48 3.86 -16.56
N ASP A 85 -31.06 3.80 -15.38
CA ASP A 85 -32.34 3.16 -15.13
C ASP A 85 -33.28 4.16 -14.46
N LYS A 86 -34.47 3.73 -14.10
CA LYS A 86 -35.41 4.51 -13.32
C LYS A 86 -35.43 4.03 -11.88
N THR A 87 -35.59 4.98 -10.96
CA THR A 87 -35.87 4.66 -9.56
C THR A 87 -37.20 5.28 -9.16
N ASN A 88 -37.98 4.54 -8.36
CA ASN A 88 -39.23 5.04 -7.80
C ASN A 88 -38.91 6.01 -6.67
N ILE A 89 -39.51 7.19 -6.74
CA ILE A 89 -39.55 8.11 -5.62
C ILE A 89 -40.72 7.67 -4.74
N GLY A 90 -40.51 7.63 -3.42
CA GLY A 90 -41.50 7.12 -2.46
C GLY A 90 -42.91 7.67 -2.69
N PHE A 91 -43.90 6.86 -2.27
CA PHE A 91 -45.35 7.16 -2.33
C PHE A 91 -45.91 7.46 -3.73
N GLY A 92 -45.45 6.72 -4.76
CA GLY A 92 -46.18 6.61 -6.03
C GLY A 92 -46.16 7.84 -6.94
N THR A 93 -45.30 8.82 -6.66
CA THR A 93 -45.21 10.06 -7.46
C THR A 93 -43.93 10.07 -8.31
N GLY A 94 -43.98 9.30 -9.39
CA GLY A 94 -43.09 9.42 -10.54
C GLY A 94 -41.79 8.61 -10.49
N GLU A 95 -41.31 8.28 -11.70
CA GLU A 95 -40.01 7.68 -11.94
C GLU A 95 -39.00 8.79 -12.30
N ARG A 96 -37.79 8.73 -11.73
CA ARG A 96 -36.67 9.59 -12.18
C ARG A 96 -35.51 8.75 -12.70
N PRO A 97 -34.78 9.25 -13.72
CA PRO A 97 -33.52 8.66 -14.14
C PRO A 97 -32.56 8.57 -12.95
N TYR A 98 -31.94 7.41 -12.78
CA TYR A 98 -30.97 7.10 -11.73
C TYR A 98 -29.87 6.21 -12.33
N ILE A 99 -28.62 6.62 -12.12
CA ILE A 99 -27.46 5.85 -12.60
C ILE A 99 -27.28 4.65 -11.67
N ARG A 100 -27.40 3.45 -12.23
CA ARG A 100 -27.10 2.19 -11.54
C ARG A 100 -25.74 1.65 -11.99
N SER A 101 -25.03 1.03 -11.06
CA SER A 101 -23.85 0.24 -11.36
C SER A 101 -24.26 -1.20 -11.67
N TYR A 102 -23.98 -1.68 -12.88
CA TYR A 102 -23.96 -3.10 -13.17
C TYR A 102 -22.71 -3.69 -12.53
N ARG A 103 -22.88 -4.59 -11.54
CA ARG A 103 -21.75 -5.20 -10.84
C ARG A 103 -20.89 -5.95 -11.84
N CYS A 104 -19.69 -5.44 -12.09
CA CYS A 104 -18.72 -6.06 -12.97
C CYS A 104 -17.49 -6.40 -12.12
N GLY A 105 -17.28 -7.71 -11.87
CA GLY A 105 -16.16 -8.24 -11.09
C GLY A 105 -16.14 -7.85 -9.60
N GLU A 106 -15.39 -8.61 -8.80
CA GLU A 106 -15.11 -8.27 -7.41
C GLU A 106 -13.70 -7.72 -7.29
N THR A 107 -13.50 -6.78 -6.36
CA THR A 107 -12.16 -6.37 -5.94
C THR A 107 -11.39 -7.60 -5.44
N PRO A 108 -10.09 -7.76 -5.78
CA PRO A 108 -9.27 -8.81 -5.19
C PRO A 108 -9.37 -8.80 -3.67
N ARG A 109 -9.68 -9.95 -3.06
CA ARG A 109 -9.80 -10.07 -1.60
C ARG A 109 -8.42 -10.27 -0.97
N LYS A 110 -7.54 -10.99 -1.68
CA LYS A 110 -6.18 -11.33 -1.28
C LYS A 110 -5.16 -10.84 -2.32
N ILE A 111 -3.93 -10.55 -1.88
CA ILE A 111 -2.82 -10.20 -2.79
C ILE A 111 -2.51 -11.35 -3.75
N THR A 112 -2.67 -12.60 -3.30
CA THR A 112 -2.47 -13.79 -4.12
C THR A 112 -3.45 -13.93 -5.28
N GLU A 113 -4.52 -13.14 -5.32
CA GLU A 113 -5.52 -13.12 -6.40
C GLU A 113 -5.20 -12.05 -7.46
N MET A 114 -4.16 -11.23 -7.24
CA MET A 114 -3.74 -10.17 -8.14
C MET A 114 -2.73 -10.69 -9.19
N SER A 115 -2.80 -10.16 -10.41
CA SER A 115 -1.75 -10.39 -11.41
C SER A 115 -0.47 -9.63 -11.04
N GLU A 116 0.66 -9.98 -11.67
CA GLU A 116 1.93 -9.28 -11.41
C GLU A 116 1.85 -7.79 -11.81
N GLU A 117 1.15 -7.47 -12.89
CA GLU A 117 0.91 -6.08 -13.31
C GLU A 117 0.09 -5.32 -12.27
N GLN A 118 -0.93 -5.95 -11.69
CA GLN A 118 -1.72 -5.36 -10.61
C GLN A 118 -0.87 -5.15 -9.35
N ILE A 119 -0.03 -6.12 -9.01
CA ILE A 119 0.92 -6.02 -7.89
C ILE A 119 1.88 -4.84 -8.10
N GLN A 120 2.46 -4.70 -9.30
CA GLN A 120 3.37 -3.60 -9.59
C GLN A 120 2.68 -2.24 -9.48
N VAL A 121 1.49 -2.08 -10.08
CA VAL A 121 0.70 -0.84 -9.96
C VAL A 121 0.35 -0.53 -8.50
N SER A 122 0.02 -1.54 -7.70
CA SER A 122 -0.20 -1.35 -6.27
C SER A 122 1.05 -0.89 -5.54
N ILE A 123 2.21 -1.48 -5.84
CA ILE A 123 3.50 -1.09 -5.24
C ILE A 123 3.85 0.36 -5.60
N ASP A 124 3.70 0.74 -6.86
CA ASP A 124 3.97 2.10 -7.34
C ASP A 124 3.11 3.12 -6.57
N MET A 125 1.80 2.87 -6.48
CA MET A 125 0.88 3.70 -5.70
C MET A 125 1.27 3.76 -4.22
N LEU A 126 1.62 2.64 -3.60
CA LEU A 126 2.02 2.60 -2.19
C LEU A 126 3.31 3.39 -1.93
N ASN A 127 4.29 3.30 -2.85
CA ASN A 127 5.52 4.07 -2.80
C ASN A 127 5.31 5.58 -2.91
N GLU A 128 4.22 6.02 -3.54
CA GLU A 128 3.85 7.44 -3.57
C GLU A 128 3.08 7.88 -2.31
N LEU A 129 2.15 7.05 -1.83
CA LEU A 129 1.23 7.45 -0.75
C LEU A 129 1.81 7.29 0.65
N ILE A 130 2.61 6.25 0.91
CA ILE A 130 3.17 5.99 2.24
C ILE A 130 4.09 7.13 2.70
N PRO A 131 5.01 7.67 1.88
CA PRO A 131 5.83 8.81 2.27
C PRO A 131 5.01 10.05 2.62
N ILE A 132 3.90 10.28 1.90
CA ILE A 132 2.97 11.39 2.20
C ILE A 132 2.35 11.18 3.59
N TYR A 133 1.82 9.98 3.85
CA TYR A 133 1.27 9.64 5.16
C TYR A 133 2.30 9.81 6.28
N ASN A 134 3.49 9.25 6.11
CA ASN A 134 4.59 9.33 7.09
C ASN A 134 4.93 10.79 7.40
N LYS A 135 5.07 11.63 6.37
CA LYS A 135 5.31 13.07 6.53
C LYS A 135 4.24 13.77 7.37
N TYR A 136 2.96 13.48 7.13
CA TYR A 136 1.88 14.11 7.89
C TYR A 136 1.75 13.54 9.31
N PHE A 137 2.00 12.25 9.49
CA PHE A 137 2.04 11.64 10.82
C PHE A 137 3.13 12.25 11.69
N GLN A 138 4.34 12.44 11.12
CA GLN A 138 5.44 13.10 11.83
C GLN A 138 5.08 14.53 12.22
N LYS A 139 4.47 15.29 11.30
CA LYS A 139 4.03 16.66 11.56
C LYS A 139 2.97 16.77 12.67
N THR A 140 2.14 15.76 12.86
CA THR A 140 1.15 15.75 13.95
C THR A 140 1.71 15.18 15.26
N HIS A 141 2.83 14.45 15.20
CA HIS A 141 3.45 13.78 16.35
C HIS A 141 4.94 14.16 16.46
N GLU A 142 5.24 15.45 16.46
CA GLU A 142 6.61 15.97 16.56
C GLU A 142 7.20 15.83 17.97
N THR A 143 6.35 15.72 19.00
CA THR A 143 6.77 15.75 20.40
C THR A 143 5.97 14.82 21.30
N VAL A 144 6.61 14.32 22.35
CA VAL A 144 6.02 13.54 23.45
C VAL A 144 6.11 14.33 24.75
N LEU A 145 5.05 14.25 25.57
CA LEU A 145 5.06 14.76 26.93
C LEU A 145 5.69 13.71 27.86
N TYR A 146 6.85 14.04 28.44
CA TYR A 146 7.63 13.15 29.31
C TYR A 146 7.70 13.70 30.74
N SER A 147 7.47 12.83 31.73
CA SER A 147 7.68 13.14 33.15
C SER A 147 8.77 12.22 33.70
N GLU A 148 9.85 12.82 34.19
CA GLU A 148 11.01 12.10 34.74
C GLU A 148 10.67 11.37 36.05
N ASN A 149 9.79 11.97 36.87
CA ASN A 149 9.42 11.47 38.19
C ASN A 149 7.96 10.97 38.27
N ASN A 150 7.21 10.99 37.17
CA ASN A 150 5.76 10.75 37.16
C ASN A 150 4.98 11.61 38.19
N ASP A 151 5.46 12.82 38.44
CA ASP A 151 4.92 13.77 39.42
C ASP A 151 3.83 14.69 38.83
N GLY A 152 3.42 14.44 37.59
CA GLY A 152 2.47 15.27 36.84
C GLY A 152 3.11 16.51 36.21
N VAL A 153 4.42 16.72 36.35
CA VAL A 153 5.17 17.74 35.62
C VAL A 153 5.71 17.11 34.34
N TYR A 154 5.23 17.60 33.20
CA TYR A 154 5.64 17.12 31.89
C TYR A 154 6.52 18.13 31.18
N LYS A 155 7.59 17.62 30.56
CA LYS A 155 8.44 18.36 29.62
C LYS A 155 8.13 17.87 28.22
N GLN A 156 8.12 18.77 27.26
CA GLN A 156 7.96 18.42 25.86
C GLN A 156 9.31 17.97 25.30
N VAL A 157 9.35 16.76 24.74
CA VAL A 157 10.56 16.16 24.17
C VAL A 157 10.29 15.82 22.71
N ASN A 158 11.23 16.15 21.83
CA ASN A 158 11.08 15.91 20.40
C ASN A 158 11.18 14.42 20.08
N VAL A 159 10.44 13.99 19.06
CA VAL A 159 10.59 12.69 18.43
C VAL A 159 11.62 12.83 17.31
N PHE A 160 12.66 12.00 17.32
CA PHE A 160 13.74 12.04 16.34
C PHE A 160 13.64 10.81 15.44
N ARG A 161 13.97 10.96 14.14
CA ARG A 161 14.21 9.81 13.28
C ARG A 161 15.58 9.24 13.65
N VAL A 162 15.63 8.04 14.20
CA VAL A 162 16.92 7.34 14.29
C VAL A 162 17.25 6.88 12.87
N GLU A 163 18.17 7.57 12.19
CA GLU A 163 18.77 7.01 10.99
C GLU A 163 19.42 5.69 11.40
N GLN A 164 18.89 4.57 10.90
CA GLN A 164 19.54 3.28 11.04
C GLN A 164 20.86 3.40 10.29
N GLY A 165 21.95 3.63 11.02
CA GLY A 165 23.30 3.62 10.49
C GLY A 165 23.60 2.27 9.85
N GLU A 166 24.27 2.33 8.69
CA GLU A 166 24.78 1.21 7.89
C GLU A 166 25.56 0.16 8.70
#